data_AF-A0A176RT27-F1
#
_entry.id   AF-A0A176RT27-F1
#
_cell.length_a   1.000
_cell.length_b   1.000
_cell.length_c   1.000
_cell.angle_alpha   90.00
_cell.angle_beta   90.00
_cell.angle_gamma   90.00
#
_symmetry.space_group_name_H-M   'P 1'
#
loop_
_entity.id
_entity.type
_entity.pdbx_description
1 polymer ?
#
loop_
_entity_poly.entity_id
_entity_poly.type
_entity_poly.pdbx_seq_one_letter_code
_entity_poly.pdbx_strand_id
1 'polypeptide(L)' 'MLTVNLADAKLPELVKKVIDGNEFLITQEGEPVARLLPIAGRLNRFPDLSDFRASIS' A
#
# COMPACT_ATOMS: atom_id res chain seq x y z
N MET A 1 -5.82 3.82 -8.41
CA MET A 1 -4.35 3.80 -8.29
C MET A 1 -3.78 4.82 -9.26
N LEU A 2 -2.98 5.78 -8.77
CA LEU A 2 -2.40 6.87 -9.54
C LEU A 2 -0.95 6.56 -9.91
N THR A 3 -0.47 7.01 -11.06
CA THR A 3 0.92 6.80 -11.48
C THR A 3 1.71 8.11 -11.37
N VAL A 4 2.93 8.02 -10.82
CA VAL A 4 3.85 9.16 -10.66
C VAL A 4 5.23 8.76 -11.15
N ASN A 5 5.86 9.64 -11.92
CA ASN A 5 7.26 9.47 -12.27
C ASN A 5 8.16 9.73 -11.05
N LEU A 6 9.19 8.90 -10.84
CA LEU A 6 10.15 9.03 -9.76
C LEU A 6 10.80 10.41 -9.70
N ALA A 7 11.09 11.02 -10.86
CA ALA A 7 11.70 12.35 -10.94
C ALA A 7 10.77 13.45 -10.39
N ASP A 8 9.47 13.26 -10.53
CA ASP A 8 8.43 14.20 -10.06
C ASP A 8 7.87 13.82 -8.68
N ALA A 9 8.37 12.73 -8.10
CA ALA A 9 7.83 12.16 -6.86
C ALA A 9 8.24 13.00 -5.64
N LYS A 10 7.43 14.00 -5.31
CA LYS A 10 7.54 14.74 -4.03
C LYS A 10 7.06 13.86 -2.87
N LEU A 11 7.96 13.03 -2.36
CA LEU A 11 7.64 12.01 -1.36
C LEU A 11 6.80 12.51 -0.16
N PRO A 12 7.08 13.66 0.46
CA PRO A 12 6.27 14.14 1.60
C PRO A 12 4.80 14.42 1.24
N GLU A 13 4.54 14.94 0.05
CA GLU A 13 3.17 15.23 -0.42
C GLU A 13 2.44 13.94 -0.78
N LEU A 14 3.13 13.00 -1.41
CA LEU A 14 2.58 11.69 -1.75
C LEU A 14 2.21 10.91 -0.49
N VAL A 15 3.07 10.94 0.55
CA VAL A 15 2.79 10.29 1.83
C VAL A 15 1.51 10.86 2.47
N LYS A 16 1.31 12.18 2.47
CA LYS A 16 0.05 12.78 2.97
C LYS A 16 -1.16 12.25 2.22
N LYS A 17 -1.12 12.24 0.89
CA LYS A 17 -2.22 11.71 0.07
C LYS A 17 -2.46 10.23 0.32
N VAL A 18 -1.40 9.44 0.56
CA VAL A 18 -1.52 8.02 0.91
C VAL A 18 -2.20 7.82 2.25
N ILE A 19 -1.89 8.67 3.24
CA ILE A 19 -2.57 8.66 4.54
C ILE A 19 -4.07 8.92 4.38
N ASP A 20 -4.45 9.81 3.46
CA ASP A 20 -5.85 10.08 3.09
C ASP A 20 -6.53 8.95 2.28
N GLY A 21 -5.84 7.82 2.06
CA GLY A 21 -6.39 6.63 1.41
C GLY A 21 -6.08 6.49 -0.08
N ASN A 22 -5.21 7.34 -0.64
CA ASN A 22 -4.76 7.19 -2.02
C ASN A 22 -3.67 6.12 -2.16
N GLU A 23 -3.55 5.55 -3.35
CA GLU A 23 -2.53 4.55 -3.69
C GLU A 23 -1.78 5.00 -4.93
N PHE A 24 -0.45 4.91 -4.89
CA PHE A 24 0.42 5.36 -5.99
C PHE A 24 1.32 4.24 -6.50
N LEU A 25 1.48 4.19 -7.82
CA LEU A 25 2.51 3.44 -8.53
C LEU A 25 3.59 4.44 -8.96
N ILE A 26 4.82 4.21 -8.51
CA ILE A 26 5.97 5.02 -8.87
C ILE A 26 6.65 4.35 -10.07
N THR A 27 6.86 5.10 -11.13
CA THR A 27 7.50 4.65 -12.38
C THR A 27 8.79 5.42 -12.64
N GLN A 28 9.80 4.77 -13.21
CA GLN A 28 11.03 5.40 -13.70
C GLN A 28 11.19 5.03 -15.18
N GLU A 29 11.34 6.03 -16.06
CA GLU A 29 11.42 5.81 -17.51
C GLU A 29 10.24 5.02 -18.10
N GLY A 30 9.06 5.14 -17.50
CA GLY A 30 7.85 4.41 -17.90
C GLY A 30 7.69 3.03 -17.25
N GLU A 31 8.75 2.52 -16.61
CA GLU A 31 8.73 1.22 -15.95
C GLU A 31 8.32 1.33 -14.47
N PRO A 32 7.46 0.45 -13.95
CA PRO A 32 7.06 0.46 -12.54
C PRO A 32 8.20 0.02 -11.63
N VAL A 33 8.57 0.88 -10.66
CA VAL A 33 9.70 0.63 -9.74
C VAL A 33 9.29 0.51 -8.27
N ALA A 34 8.18 1.13 -7.87
CA ALA A 34 7.73 1.08 -6.48
C ALA A 34 6.22 1.34 -6.35
N ARG A 35 5.64 0.97 -5.21
CA ARG A 35 4.25 1.28 -4.84
C ARG A 35 4.18 1.93 -3.47
N LEU A 36 3.39 3.00 -3.36
CA LEU A 36 3.12 3.69 -2.11
C LEU A 36 1.68 3.40 -1.68
N LEU A 37 1.54 2.76 -0.51
CA LEU A 37 0.28 2.22 -0.01
C LEU A 37 0.12 2.58 1.47
N PRO A 38 -1.12 2.82 1.95
CA PRO A 38 -1.34 3.12 3.35
C PRO A 38 -0.95 1.92 4.23
N ILE A 39 -0.35 2.23 5.38
CA ILE A 39 0.00 1.23 6.40
C ILE A 39 -1.26 0.87 7.22
N ALA A 40 -2.05 1.88 7.59
CA ALA A 40 -3.34 1.70 8.27
C ALA A 40 -4.30 0.91 7.35
N GLY A 41 -4.86 -0.18 7.88
CA GLY A 41 -5.70 -1.12 7.11
C GLY A 41 -5.00 -2.41 6.67
N ARG A 42 -3.68 -2.55 6.83
CA ARG A 42 -2.97 -3.83 6.63
C ARG A 42 -2.95 -4.74 7.86
N LEU A 43 -3.18 -4.21 9.06
CA LEU A 43 -3.17 -4.99 10.30
C LEU A 43 -4.33 -5.99 10.41
N ASN A 44 -5.39 -5.85 9.61
CA ASN A 44 -6.58 -6.72 9.64
C ASN A 44 -6.68 -7.70 8.45
N ARG A 45 -5.61 -7.93 7.68
CA ARG A 45 -5.71 -8.77 6.47
C ARG A 45 -5.37 -10.25 6.69
N PHE A 46 -4.88 -10.62 7.85
CA PHE A 46 -4.87 -12.04 8.21
C PHE A 46 -6.24 -12.38 8.78
N PRO A 47 -6.99 -13.32 8.16
CA PRO A 47 -8.21 -13.80 8.78
C PRO A 47 -7.87 -14.33 10.17
N ASP A 48 -8.72 -14.03 11.14
CA ASP A 48 -8.61 -14.69 12.43
C ASP A 48 -8.81 -16.20 12.22
N LEU A 49 -7.75 -16.97 12.47
CA LEU A 49 -7.76 -18.42 12.32
C LEU A 49 -8.12 -19.13 13.63
N SER A 50 -8.64 -18.40 14.63
CA SER A 50 -9.04 -18.97 15.92
C SER A 50 -10.07 -20.09 15.75
N ASP A 51 -11.10 -19.88 14.93
CA ASP A 51 -12.12 -20.90 14.64
C ASP A 51 -11.52 -22.13 13.94
N PHE A 52 -10.60 -21.91 13.00
CA PHE A 52 -9.90 -23.00 12.32
C PHE A 52 -9.05 -23.82 13.31
N ARG A 53 -8.28 -23.15 14.18
CA ARG A 53 -7.45 -23.81 15.20
C ARG A 53 -8.27 -24.63 16.20
N ALA A 54 -9.44 -24.12 16.59
CA ALA A 54 -10.38 -24.82 17.46
C ALA A 54 -10.95 -26.09 16.79
N SER A 55 -11.09 -26.13 15.47
CA SER A 55 -11.70 -27.26 14.74
C SER A 55 -10.79 -28.49 14.55
N ILE A 56 -9.49 -28.35 14.81
CA ILE A 56 -8.47 -29.41 14.64
C ILE A 56 -7.76 -29.78 15.96
N SER A 57 -8.30 -29.33 17.10
CA SER A 57 -7.85 -29.72 18.44
C SER A 57 -8.77 -30.76 19.06
#